data_AF-A0A7D6CHL9-F1
#
_entry.id   AF-A0A7D6CHL9-F1
#
_cell.length_a   1.000
_cell.length_b   1.000
_cell.length_c   1.000
_cell.angle_alpha   90.00
_cell.angle_beta   90.00
_cell.angle_gamma   90.00
#
_symmetry.space_group_name_H-M   'P 1'
#
loop_
_entity.id
_entity.type
_entity.pdbx_description
1 polymer ?
#
loop_
_entity_poly.entity_id
_entity_poly.type
_entity_poly.pdbx_seq_one_letter_code
_entity_poly.pdbx_strand_id
1 'polypeptide(L)'
;MGNDKQLYAVDEVADLLGLHVKTVRGYVRAGKLPATRVGKSYRIAAADLAEFTGQPPTLPARETVRRVRRVEATTIVQVDAVGPETVRRIAAMVGAAAGTEDCEPLRVQTIYDEERAELKVILFGGPNRVGAALRLLAMVLEDE
;
A
#
# COMPACT_ATOMS: atom_id res chain seq x y z
N MET A 1 -1.40 29.45 20.92
CA MET A 1 -0.71 28.31 21.56
C MET A 1 -1.55 27.08 21.33
N GLY A 2 -1.09 26.18 20.48
CA GLY A 2 -1.79 24.97 20.09
C GLY A 2 -0.88 24.22 19.15
N ASN A 3 0.22 23.69 19.69
CA ASN A 3 1.11 22.82 18.94
C ASN A 3 0.32 21.55 18.68
N ASP A 4 -0.30 21.46 17.49
CA ASP A 4 -0.74 20.20 16.92
C ASP A 4 0.47 19.26 16.98
N LYS A 5 0.48 18.36 17.97
CA LYS A 5 1.45 17.29 18.08
C LYS A 5 1.25 16.42 16.86
N GLN A 6 1.97 16.73 15.78
CA GLN A 6 1.94 15.92 14.59
C GLN A 6 2.59 14.58 14.94
N LEU A 7 1.74 13.55 15.01
CA LEU A 7 2.05 12.20 15.43
C LEU A 7 2.12 11.30 14.18
N TYR A 8 3.33 10.91 13.81
CA TYR A 8 3.58 10.04 12.67
C TYR A 8 3.41 8.57 13.04
N ALA A 9 2.85 7.78 12.13
CA ALA A 9 2.91 6.33 12.22
C ALA A 9 4.32 5.83 11.88
N VAL A 10 4.63 4.61 12.32
CA VAL A 10 5.94 3.99 12.06
C VAL A 10 6.22 3.85 10.56
N ASP A 11 5.18 3.57 9.76
CA ASP A 11 5.27 3.47 8.30
C ASP A 11 5.57 4.84 7.65
N GLU A 12 4.98 5.92 8.14
CA GLU A 12 5.28 7.28 7.66
C GLU A 12 6.72 7.70 8.00
N VAL A 13 7.22 7.33 9.18
CA VAL A 13 8.61 7.58 9.57
C VAL A 13 9.60 6.77 8.72
N ALA A 14 9.21 5.54 8.36
CA ALA A 14 9.99 4.70 7.46
C ALA A 14 10.14 5.36 6.07
N ASP A 15 9.04 5.86 5.52
CA ASP A 15 9.03 6.60 4.25
C ASP A 15 9.87 7.91 4.34
N LEU A 16 9.74 8.67 5.43
CA LEU A 16 10.48 9.93 5.64
C LEU A 16 11.99 9.73 5.77
N LEU A 17 12.42 8.64 6.41
CA LEU A 17 13.84 8.33 6.60
C LEU A 17 14.43 7.50 5.45
N GLY A 18 13.61 7.05 4.49
CA GLY A 18 14.02 6.09 3.46
C GLY A 18 14.46 4.74 4.04
N LEU A 19 13.95 4.37 5.23
CA LEU A 19 14.31 3.16 5.96
C LEU A 19 13.20 2.14 5.89
N HIS A 20 13.53 0.85 5.95
CA HIS A 20 12.52 -0.19 6.05
C HIS A 20 11.79 -0.13 7.40
N VAL A 21 10.46 -0.34 7.40
CA VAL A 21 9.60 -0.30 8.61
C VAL A 21 10.15 -1.18 9.75
N LYS A 22 10.73 -2.33 9.42
CA LYS A 22 11.39 -3.23 10.38
C LYS A 22 12.52 -2.55 11.15
N THR A 23 13.30 -1.71 10.48
CA THR A 23 14.42 -0.95 11.06
C THR A 23 13.89 0.11 12.02
N VAL A 24 12.83 0.84 11.63
CA VAL A 24 12.19 1.84 12.50
C VAL A 24 11.56 1.18 13.73
N ARG A 25 10.86 0.05 13.57
CA ARG A 25 10.36 -0.76 14.70
C ARG A 25 11.50 -1.24 15.61
N GLY A 26 12.66 -1.55 15.03
CA GLY A 26 13.88 -1.87 15.74
C GLY A 26 14.36 -0.71 16.60
N TYR A 27 14.37 0.52 16.07
CA TYR A 27 14.77 1.72 16.83
C TYR A 27 13.79 2.09 17.93
N VAL A 28 12.48 1.92 17.69
CA VAL A 28 11.46 2.11 18.73
C VAL A 28 11.62 1.10 19.85
N ARG A 29 11.85 -0.18 19.54
CA ARG A 29 12.07 -1.23 20.55
C ARG A 29 13.40 -1.06 21.30
N ALA A 30 14.42 -0.57 20.62
CA ALA A 30 15.73 -0.28 21.21
C ALA A 30 15.76 1.02 22.03
N GLY A 31 14.65 1.77 22.09
CA GLY A 31 14.57 3.05 22.78
C GLY A 31 15.34 4.19 22.10
N LYS A 32 15.86 3.97 20.89
CA LYS A 32 16.60 4.97 20.12
C LYS A 32 15.68 6.02 19.50
N LEU A 33 14.43 5.65 19.21
CA LEU A 33 13.40 6.55 18.68
C LEU A 33 12.20 6.56 19.64
N PRO A 34 11.94 7.68 20.34
CA PRO A 34 10.79 7.78 21.24
C PRO A 34 9.48 7.59 20.47
N ALA A 35 8.64 6.68 20.94
CA ALA A 35 7.31 6.47 20.38
C ALA A 35 6.28 6.27 21.48
N THR A 36 5.14 6.94 21.34
CA THR A 36 3.98 6.78 22.23
C THR A 36 3.02 5.76 21.63
N ARG A 37 2.51 4.85 22.46
CA ARG A 37 1.50 3.89 22.02
C ARG A 37 0.13 4.56 22.05
N VAL A 38 -0.50 4.68 20.88
CA VAL A 38 -1.86 5.21 20.71
C VAL A 38 -2.74 4.08 20.20
N GLY A 39 -3.53 3.48 21.09
CA GLY A 39 -4.32 2.29 20.80
C GLY A 39 -3.46 1.07 20.46
N LYS A 40 -3.65 0.51 19.26
CA LYS A 40 -2.90 -0.67 18.77
C LYS A 40 -1.60 -0.32 18.04
N SER A 41 -1.29 0.97 17.84
CA SER A 41 -0.18 1.41 17.01
C SER A 41 0.79 2.31 17.78
N TYR A 42 2.06 2.31 17.37
CA TYR A 42 3.05 3.28 17.84
C TYR A 42 2.95 4.55 17.01
N ARG A 43 3.03 5.69 17.69
CA ARG A 43 3.05 7.03 17.11
C ARG A 43 4.31 7.74 17.57
N ILE A 44 5.01 8.38 16.65
CA ILE A 44 6.27 9.10 16.91
C ILE A 44 5.98 10.59 16.75
N ALA A 45 6.37 11.41 17.73
CA ALA A 45 6.15 12.86 17.60
C ALA A 45 7.17 13.46 16.62
N ALA A 46 6.76 14.49 15.89
CA ALA A 46 7.65 15.24 15.01
C ALA A 46 8.94 15.73 15.72
N ALA A 47 8.82 16.13 16.99
CA ALA A 47 9.94 16.58 17.81
C ALA A 47 10.94 15.45 18.09
N ASP A 48 10.44 14.26 18.44
CA ASP A 48 11.25 13.07 18.72
C ASP A 48 11.98 12.58 17.46
N LEU A 49 11.35 12.71 16.29
CA LEU A 49 11.97 12.41 15.00
C LEU A 49 13.08 13.42 14.64
N ALA A 50 12.83 14.71 14.85
CA ALA A 50 13.82 15.75 14.61
C ALA A 50 15.07 15.55 15.51
N GLU A 51 14.86 15.24 16.79
CA GLU A 51 15.93 14.93 17.74
C GLU A 51 16.71 13.67 17.32
N PHE A 52 16.03 12.62 16.87
CA PHE A 52 16.67 11.40 16.38
C PHE A 52 17.54 11.63 15.11
N THR A 53 17.09 12.51 14.21
CA THR A 53 17.83 12.84 12.97
C THR A 53 18.93 13.88 13.16
N GLY A 54 19.02 14.52 14.34
CA GLY A 54 20.00 15.58 14.62
C GLY A 54 19.77 16.88 13.82
N GLN A 55 18.66 16.96 13.08
CA GLN A 55 18.28 18.13 12.30
C GLN A 55 17.36 19.01 13.15
N PRO A 56 17.56 20.34 13.26
CA PRO A 56 16.55 21.20 13.84
C PRO A 56 15.22 20.94 13.15
N PRO A 57 14.06 21.05 13.84
CA PRO A 57 12.77 20.79 13.24
C PRO A 57 12.61 21.75 12.07
N THR A 58 12.86 21.27 10.86
CA THR A 58 12.50 21.96 9.65
C THR A 58 10.98 21.94 9.67
N LEU A 59 10.40 22.97 10.29
CA LEU A 59 9.00 23.31 10.11
C LEU A 59 8.82 23.27 8.60
N PRO A 60 8.08 22.30 8.03
CA PRO A 60 7.87 22.31 6.61
C PRO A 60 7.21 23.65 6.36
N ALA A 61 7.87 24.45 5.50
CA ALA A 61 7.30 25.66 4.97
C ALA A 61 5.84 25.35 4.62
N ARG A 62 4.95 26.31 4.85
CA ARG A 62 3.56 26.27 4.37
C ARG A 62 3.53 26.31 2.84
N GLU A 63 4.18 25.35 2.21
CA GLU A 63 4.27 25.12 0.80
C GLU A 63 3.49 23.84 0.59
N THR A 64 2.19 24.04 0.40
CA THR A 64 1.26 23.04 -0.13
C THR A 64 1.60 21.62 0.32
N VAL A 65 1.15 21.23 1.51
CA VAL A 65 0.77 19.83 1.69
C VAL A 65 -0.32 19.62 0.64
N ARG A 66 0.07 19.27 -0.60
CA ARG A 66 -0.74 18.38 -1.42
C ARG A 66 -0.97 17.25 -0.44
N ARG A 67 -2.14 17.25 0.19
CA ARG A 67 -2.70 16.06 0.80
C ARG A 67 -2.77 15.10 -0.38
N VAL A 68 -1.67 14.42 -0.67
CA VAL A 68 -1.70 13.27 -1.55
C VAL A 68 -2.53 12.31 -0.74
N ARG A 69 -3.85 12.35 -1.01
CA ARG A 69 -4.80 11.47 -0.36
C ARG A 69 -4.33 10.10 -0.78
N ARG A 70 -3.63 9.40 0.11
CA ARG A 70 -3.22 8.03 -0.12
C ARG A 70 -4.50 7.20 -0.03
N VAL A 71 -5.12 6.99 -1.20
CA VAL A 71 -6.35 6.22 -1.34
C VAL A 71 -5.90 4.86 -1.88
N GLU A 72 -6.06 3.84 -1.06
CA GLU A 72 -5.80 2.46 -1.43
C GLU A 72 -7.15 1.74 -1.53
N ALA A 73 -7.29 0.90 -2.54
CA ALA A 73 -8.43 0.03 -2.75
C ALA A 73 -7.95 -1.42 -2.73
N THR A 74 -8.71 -2.26 -2.05
CA THR A 74 -8.59 -3.72 -2.15
C THR A 74 -9.88 -4.26 -2.71
N THR A 75 -9.79 -5.06 -3.76
CA THR A 75 -10.96 -5.68 -4.38
C THR A 75 -10.71 -7.16 -4.54
N ILE A 76 -11.71 -7.94 -4.17
CA ILE A 76 -11.75 -9.38 -4.35
C ILE A 76 -12.81 -9.66 -5.40
N VAL A 77 -12.41 -10.29 -6.50
CA VAL A 77 -13.30 -10.78 -7.55
C VAL A 77 -13.32 -12.30 -7.44
N GLN A 78 -14.51 -12.85 -7.28
CA GLN A 78 -14.74 -14.29 -7.30
C GLN A 78 -15.50 -14.61 -8.58
N VAL A 79 -15.00 -15.59 -9.32
CA VAL A 79 -15.57 -16.06 -10.57
C VAL A 79 -15.73 -17.57 -10.46
N ASP A 80 -16.96 -18.05 -10.61
CA ASP A 80 -17.30 -19.46 -10.65
C ASP A 80 -17.29 -19.96 -12.11
N ALA A 81 -17.12 -21.27 -12.31
CA ALA A 81 -17.16 -21.92 -13.62
C ALA A 81 -16.14 -21.37 -14.64
N VAL A 82 -14.89 -21.15 -14.23
CA VAL A 82 -13.85 -20.58 -15.12
C VAL A 82 -13.16 -21.66 -15.95
N GLY A 83 -13.13 -21.48 -17.27
CA GLY A 83 -12.39 -22.34 -18.19
C GLY A 83 -10.85 -22.14 -18.13
N PRO A 84 -10.05 -23.17 -18.52
CA PRO A 84 -8.58 -23.10 -18.47
C PRO A 84 -7.98 -22.01 -19.38
N GLU A 85 -8.64 -21.66 -20.49
CA GLU A 85 -8.24 -20.54 -21.37
C GLU A 85 -8.36 -19.18 -20.66
N THR A 86 -9.44 -18.98 -19.91
CA THR A 86 -9.68 -17.76 -19.12
C THR A 86 -8.63 -17.60 -18.03
N VAL A 87 -8.27 -18.69 -17.33
CA VAL A 87 -7.16 -18.68 -16.34
C VAL A 87 -5.85 -18.27 -16.99
N ARG A 88 -5.52 -18.80 -18.17
CA ARG A 88 -4.29 -18.47 -18.91
C ARG A 88 -4.26 -17.00 -19.34
N ARG A 89 -5.39 -16.46 -19.81
CA ARG A 89 -5.53 -15.04 -20.17
C ARG A 89 -5.36 -14.13 -18.96
N ILE A 90 -5.96 -14.48 -17.83
CA ILE A 90 -5.82 -13.72 -16.58
C ILE A 90 -4.37 -13.76 -16.08
N ALA A 91 -3.71 -14.91 -16.13
CA ALA A 91 -2.28 -15.02 -15.77
C ALA A 91 -1.39 -14.14 -16.66
N ALA A 92 -1.65 -14.09 -17.97
CA ALA A 92 -0.93 -13.23 -18.90
C ALA A 92 -1.14 -11.73 -18.60
N MET A 93 -2.38 -11.32 -18.30
CA MET A 93 -2.72 -9.96 -17.89
C MET A 93 -1.97 -9.57 -16.60
N VAL A 94 -1.95 -10.44 -15.60
CA VAL A 94 -1.25 -10.21 -14.33
C VAL A 94 0.26 -10.06 -14.55
N GLY A 95 0.86 -10.91 -15.38
CA GLY A 95 2.27 -10.82 -15.76
C GLY A 95 2.62 -9.49 -16.44
N ALA A 96 1.76 -9.01 -17.34
CA ALA A 96 1.93 -7.72 -18.01
C ALA A 96 1.80 -6.53 -17.03
N ALA A 97 0.87 -6.59 -16.08
CA ALA A 97 0.68 -5.54 -15.08
C ALA A 97 1.88 -5.42 -14.12
N ALA A 98 2.51 -6.55 -13.77
CA ALA A 98 3.67 -6.58 -12.88
C ALA A 98 4.95 -5.97 -13.48
N GLY A 99 5.05 -5.87 -14.81
CA GLY A 99 6.22 -5.33 -15.52
C GLY A 99 6.22 -3.81 -15.77
N THR A 100 5.20 -3.07 -15.30
CA THR A 100 5.13 -1.61 -15.50
C THR A 100 5.74 -0.86 -14.33
N GLU A 101 6.98 -0.40 -14.49
CA GLU A 101 7.80 0.26 -13.44
C GLU A 101 7.36 1.72 -13.14
N ASP A 102 6.50 2.32 -13.98
CA ASP A 102 6.26 3.77 -13.99
C ASP A 102 5.01 4.28 -13.23
N CYS A 103 4.19 3.44 -12.60
CA CYS A 103 3.20 3.95 -11.64
C CYS A 103 3.00 3.02 -10.43
N GLU A 104 2.45 3.60 -9.35
CA GLU A 104 2.05 2.93 -8.10
C GLU A 104 1.76 1.43 -8.28
N PRO A 105 2.48 0.54 -7.59
CA PRO A 105 2.47 -0.89 -7.89
C PRO A 105 1.08 -1.48 -7.61
N LEU A 106 0.40 -1.93 -8.68
CA LEU A 106 -0.81 -2.73 -8.56
C LEU A 106 -0.38 -4.16 -8.24
N ARG A 107 -0.62 -4.61 -7.01
CA ARG A 107 -0.36 -5.99 -6.62
C ARG A 107 -1.59 -6.84 -6.91
N VAL A 108 -1.41 -7.91 -7.67
CA VAL A 108 -2.47 -8.87 -7.98
C VAL A 108 -2.10 -10.24 -7.41
N GLN A 109 -3.05 -10.90 -6.76
CA GLN A 109 -2.92 -12.28 -6.31
C GLN A 109 -4.09 -13.10 -6.88
N THR A 110 -3.79 -14.24 -7.49
CA THR A 110 -4.79 -15.15 -8.07
C THR A 110 -4.73 -16.48 -7.34
N ILE A 111 -5.88 -16.96 -6.89
CA ILE A 111 -6.05 -18.29 -6.29
C ILE A 111 -7.05 -19.02 -7.17
N TYR A 112 -6.64 -20.12 -7.79
CA TYR A 112 -7.49 -20.95 -8.62
C TYR A 112 -7.68 -22.31 -7.96
N ASP A 113 -8.94 -22.74 -7.85
CA ASP A 113 -9.33 -24.07 -7.40
C ASP A 113 -9.87 -24.85 -8.61
N GLU A 114 -9.09 -25.85 -9.06
CA GLU A 114 -9.41 -26.65 -10.24
C GLU A 114 -10.56 -27.64 -9.99
N GLU A 115 -10.73 -28.12 -8.74
CA GLU A 115 -11.83 -29.05 -8.41
C GLU A 115 -13.19 -28.35 -8.39
N ARG A 116 -13.20 -27.06 -8.06
CA ARG A 116 -14.41 -26.23 -8.01
C ARG A 116 -14.59 -25.32 -9.22
N ALA A 117 -13.63 -25.29 -10.14
CA ALA A 117 -13.54 -24.31 -11.23
C ALA A 117 -13.75 -22.87 -10.74
N GLU A 118 -13.20 -22.56 -9.56
CA GLU A 118 -13.38 -21.28 -8.88
C GLU A 118 -12.08 -20.47 -8.96
N LEU A 119 -12.17 -19.25 -9.49
CA LEU A 119 -11.05 -18.32 -9.54
C LEU A 119 -11.32 -17.12 -8.62
N LYS A 120 -10.35 -16.85 -7.76
CA LYS A 120 -10.33 -15.69 -6.90
C LYS A 120 -9.17 -14.77 -7.27
N VAL A 121 -9.50 -13.55 -7.64
CA VAL A 121 -8.54 -12.49 -7.98
C VAL A 121 -8.59 -11.40 -6.92
N ILE A 122 -7.45 -11.09 -6.32
CA ILE A 122 -7.32 -10.09 -5.27
C ILE A 122 -6.40 -8.97 -5.77
N LEU A 123 -6.94 -7.76 -5.86
CA LEU A 123 -6.25 -6.57 -6.36
C LEU A 123 -5.95 -5.62 -5.20
N PHE A 124 -4.74 -5.07 -5.14
CA PHE A 124 -4.31 -4.04 -4.20
C PHE A 124 -3.65 -2.89 -4.93
N GLY A 125 -4.09 -1.66 -4.71
CA GLY A 125 -3.43 -0.47 -5.27
C GLY A 125 -4.33 0.76 -5.22
N GLY A 126 -3.93 1.83 -5.91
CA GLY A 126 -4.77 3.03 -6.04
C GLY A 126 -6.11 2.71 -6.72
N PRO A 127 -7.22 3.37 -6.34
CA PRO A 127 -8.57 3.06 -6.82
C PRO A 127 -8.71 3.16 -8.34
N ASN A 128 -8.01 4.09 -8.99
CA ASN A 128 -8.02 4.22 -10.45
C ASN A 128 -7.34 3.02 -11.14
N ARG A 129 -6.24 2.52 -10.57
CA ARG A 129 -5.53 1.34 -11.07
C ARG A 129 -6.35 0.07 -10.85
N VAL A 130 -6.92 -0.09 -9.66
CA VAL A 130 -7.86 -1.20 -9.38
C VAL A 130 -9.05 -1.15 -10.33
N GLY A 131 -9.65 0.03 -10.55
CA GLY A 131 -10.73 0.21 -11.50
C GLY A 131 -10.35 -0.13 -12.95
N ALA A 132 -9.15 0.23 -13.39
CA ALA A 132 -8.66 -0.14 -14.72
C ALA A 132 -8.47 -1.66 -14.86
N ALA A 133 -7.91 -2.31 -13.83
CA ALA A 133 -7.76 -3.76 -13.81
C ALA A 133 -9.11 -4.50 -13.79
N LEU A 134 -10.10 -3.99 -13.06
CA LEU A 134 -11.46 -4.55 -13.07
C LEU A 134 -12.11 -4.48 -14.45
N ARG A 135 -11.88 -3.40 -15.22
CA ARG A 135 -12.39 -3.29 -16.60
C ARG A 135 -11.75 -4.33 -17.52
N LEU A 136 -10.43 -4.54 -17.39
CA LEU A 136 -9.73 -5.57 -18.17
C LEU A 136 -10.19 -6.97 -17.79
N LEU A 137 -10.39 -7.24 -16.50
CA LEU A 137 -10.96 -8.50 -16.02
C LEU A 137 -12.36 -8.72 -16.58
N ALA A 138 -13.24 -7.71 -16.55
CA ALA A 138 -14.57 -7.82 -17.13
C ALA A 138 -14.50 -8.18 -18.63
N MET A 139 -13.65 -7.51 -19.41
CA MET A 139 -13.47 -7.82 -20.84
C MET A 139 -13.00 -9.26 -21.10
N VAL A 140 -12.11 -9.79 -20.25
CA VAL A 140 -11.61 -11.16 -20.39
C VAL A 140 -12.67 -12.19 -19.99
N LEU A 141 -13.53 -11.86 -19.03
CA LEU A 141 -14.61 -12.71 -18.55
C LEU A 141 -15.85 -12.70 -19.46
N GLU A 142 -16.08 -11.61 -20.21
CA GLU A 142 -17.18 -11.51 -21.19
C GLU A 142 -16.92 -12.24 -22.50
N ASP A 143 -15.66 -12.63 -22.78
CA ASP A 143 -15.23 -13.32 -24.01
C ASP A 143 -15.31 -14.86 -23.89
N GLU A 144 -16.07 -15.38 -22.92
CA GLU A 144 -16.30 -16.83 -22.70
C GLU A 144 -17.65 -17.31 -23.26
#